data_AF-A0A917V7L9-F1
#
_entry.id   AF-A0A917V7L9-F1
#
_cell.length_a   1.000
_cell.length_b   1.000
_cell.length_c   1.000
_cell.angle_alpha   90.00
_cell.angle_beta   90.00
_cell.angle_gamma   90.00
#
_symmetry.space_group_name_H-M   'P 1'
#
loop_
_entity.id
_entity.type
_entity.pdbx_description
1 polymer ?
#
loop_
_entity_poly.entity_id
_entity_poly.type
_entity_poly.pdbx_seq_one_letter_code
_entity_poly.pdbx_strand_id
1 'polypeptide(L)'
;MNGYAFARRPSVRERIAAVDNLLAGSISDADGVWSRAVAWILRLALEQAVDELWGVLAPELMRCPMRAQLLALRAYAGPGTSGEVGALWAALSRAAHHLDYEMAPGITDLRRWRDQTVELVRALEHVPLAQQNFG
;
A
#
# COMPACT_ATOMS: atom_id res chain seq x y z
N MET A 1 20.92 -14.25 -27.33
CA MET A 1 20.31 -13.00 -26.85
C MET A 1 18.85 -13.28 -26.54
N ASN A 2 18.50 -13.54 -25.28
CA ASN A 2 17.10 -13.64 -24.86
C ASN A 2 16.83 -12.51 -23.86
N GLY A 3 16.19 -11.46 -24.35
CA GLY A 3 15.71 -10.35 -23.54
C GLY A 3 14.52 -10.81 -22.74
N TYR A 4 14.74 -11.10 -21.45
CA TYR A 4 13.69 -10.93 -20.47
C TYR A 4 13.29 -9.46 -20.51
N ALA A 5 12.21 -9.14 -21.21
CA ALA A 5 11.52 -7.87 -21.02
C ALA A 5 11.25 -7.77 -19.52
N PHE A 6 11.93 -6.85 -18.83
CA PHE A 6 11.63 -6.55 -17.44
C PHE A 6 10.13 -6.29 -17.37
N ALA A 7 9.37 -7.20 -16.78
CA ALA A 7 7.93 -7.04 -16.65
C ALA A 7 7.71 -5.69 -15.95
N ARG A 8 7.10 -4.75 -16.68
CA ARG A 8 6.82 -3.40 -16.17
C ARG A 8 6.16 -3.54 -14.81
N ARG A 9 6.76 -2.95 -13.76
CA ARG A 9 6.15 -2.90 -12.43
C ARG A 9 4.75 -2.29 -12.59
N PRO A 10 3.68 -2.98 -12.14
CA PRO A 10 2.34 -2.41 -12.18
C PRO A 10 2.33 -1.05 -11.46
N SER A 11 1.47 -0.14 -11.90
CA SER A 11 1.17 1.11 -11.21
C SER A 11 0.30 0.86 -9.97
N VAL A 12 0.19 1.88 -9.10
CA VAL A 12 -0.76 1.87 -7.97
C VAL A 12 -2.18 1.61 -8.47
N ARG A 13 -2.59 2.29 -9.55
CA ARG A 13 -3.91 2.14 -10.18
C ARG A 13 -4.18 0.72 -10.69
N GLU A 14 -3.21 0.12 -11.39
CA GLU A 14 -3.34 -1.26 -11.89
C GLU A 14 -3.48 -2.27 -10.74
N ARG A 15 -2.79 -2.05 -9.60
CA ARG A 15 -2.96 -2.90 -8.40
C ARG A 15 -4.34 -2.75 -7.75
N ILE A 16 -4.85 -1.53 -7.64
CA ILE A 16 -6.20 -1.30 -7.10
C ILE A 16 -7.24 -1.95 -8.00
N ALA A 17 -7.12 -1.81 -9.32
CA ALA A 17 -8.01 -2.48 -10.27
C ALA A 17 -7.95 -4.02 -10.16
N ALA A 18 -6.76 -4.59 -9.94
CA ALA A 18 -6.63 -6.03 -9.70
C ALA A 18 -7.36 -6.47 -8.42
N VAL A 19 -7.27 -5.68 -7.34
CA VAL A 19 -8.04 -5.93 -6.11
C VAL A 19 -9.53 -5.82 -6.35
N ASP A 20 -9.99 -4.82 -7.11
CA ASP A 20 -11.41 -4.64 -7.43
C ASP A 20 -11.97 -5.86 -8.18
N ASN A 21 -11.21 -6.40 -9.13
CA ASN A 21 -11.58 -7.62 -9.84
C ASN A 21 -11.66 -8.84 -8.90
N LEU A 22 -10.70 -8.98 -7.97
CA LEU A 22 -10.72 -10.05 -6.97
C LEU A 22 -11.90 -9.93 -6.00
N LEU A 23 -12.26 -8.72 -5.59
CA LEU A 23 -13.40 -8.46 -4.70
C LEU A 23 -14.77 -8.53 -5.39
N ALA A 24 -14.80 -8.40 -6.72
CA ALA A 24 -16.00 -8.59 -7.53
C ALA A 24 -16.25 -10.06 -7.88
N GLY A 25 -15.20 -10.88 -7.93
CA GLY A 25 -15.30 -12.31 -8.18
C GLY A 25 -15.92 -13.08 -7.01
N SER A 26 -16.76 -14.07 -7.32
CA SER A 26 -17.18 -15.09 -6.37
C SER A 26 -16.13 -16.21 -6.32
N ILE A 27 -14.96 -15.94 -5.75
CA ILE A 27 -13.93 -16.98 -5.60
C ILE A 27 -14.30 -17.82 -4.37
N SER A 28 -15.23 -18.76 -4.54
CA SER A 28 -15.68 -19.66 -3.46
C SER A 28 -14.63 -20.71 -3.07
N ASP A 29 -13.73 -21.05 -3.99
CA ASP A 29 -12.91 -22.27 -3.88
C ASP A 29 -11.43 -22.03 -3.54
N ALA A 30 -10.97 -20.77 -3.41
CA ALA A 30 -9.55 -20.46 -3.15
C ALA A 30 -9.22 -20.21 -1.66
N ASP A 31 -10.15 -20.49 -0.74
CA ASP A 31 -9.99 -20.37 0.72
C ASP A 31 -9.29 -19.07 1.17
N GLY A 32 -8.66 -19.04 2.35
CA GLY A 32 -7.97 -17.86 2.88
C GLY A 32 -6.77 -17.34 2.08
N VAL A 33 -6.40 -17.97 0.95
CA VAL A 33 -5.24 -17.59 0.13
C VAL A 33 -5.54 -16.34 -0.71
N TRP A 34 -6.73 -16.25 -1.31
CA TRP A 34 -7.08 -15.06 -2.11
C TRP A 34 -7.21 -13.81 -1.22
N SER A 35 -7.75 -13.95 -0.01
CA SER A 35 -7.83 -12.83 0.96
C SER A 35 -6.45 -12.28 1.33
N ARG A 36 -5.47 -13.18 1.51
CA ARG A 36 -4.07 -12.80 1.78
C ARG A 36 -3.41 -12.16 0.58
N ALA A 37 -3.68 -12.66 -0.63
CA ALA A 37 -3.22 -12.03 -1.87
C ALA A 37 -3.77 -10.61 -2.02
N VAL A 38 -5.06 -10.38 -1.72
CA VAL A 38 -5.65 -9.02 -1.70
C VAL A 38 -4.91 -8.12 -0.73
N ALA A 39 -4.69 -8.56 0.51
CA ALA A 39 -3.95 -7.78 1.52
C ALA A 39 -2.52 -7.46 1.05
N TRP A 40 -1.84 -8.42 0.42
CA TRP A 40 -0.50 -8.22 -0.13
C TRP A 40 -0.48 -7.20 -1.27
N ILE A 41 -1.42 -7.28 -2.22
CA ILE A 41 -1.50 -6.33 -3.35
C ILE A 41 -1.79 -4.91 -2.84
N LEU A 42 -2.70 -4.75 -1.87
CA LEU A 42 -2.98 -3.46 -1.24
C LEU A 42 -1.74 -2.89 -0.53
N ARG A 43 -0.96 -3.73 0.16
CA ARG A 43 0.31 -3.29 0.79
C ARG A 43 1.28 -2.76 -0.26
N LEU A 44 1.45 -3.47 -1.37
CA LEU A 44 2.32 -3.04 -2.46
C LEU A 44 1.85 -1.73 -3.12
N ALA A 45 0.54 -1.52 -3.24
CA ALA A 45 -0.02 -0.26 -3.73
C ALA A 45 0.29 0.90 -2.79
N LEU A 46 0.12 0.70 -1.47
CA LEU A 46 0.42 1.69 -0.46
C LEU A 46 1.92 2.04 -0.40
N GLU A 47 2.79 1.02 -0.41
CA GLU A 47 4.25 1.21 -0.42
C GLU A 47 4.69 1.97 -1.67
N GLN A 48 4.12 1.63 -2.83
CA GLN A 48 4.44 2.33 -4.06
C GLN A 48 3.99 3.80 -4.04
N ALA A 49 2.83 4.13 -3.46
CA ALA A 49 2.39 5.52 -3.36
C ALA A 49 3.30 6.36 -2.45
N VAL A 50 3.85 5.75 -1.39
CA VAL A 50 4.87 6.37 -0.55
C VAL A 50 6.19 6.54 -1.32
N ASP A 51 6.63 5.53 -2.07
CA ASP A 51 7.81 5.64 -2.95
C ASP A 51 7.64 6.76 -4.00
N GLU A 52 6.44 6.90 -4.59
CA GLU A 52 6.11 7.94 -5.57
C GLU A 52 6.15 9.34 -4.96
N LEU A 53 5.66 9.51 -3.73
CA LEU A 53 5.82 10.76 -2.96
C LEU A 53 7.29 11.11 -2.75
N TRP A 54 8.10 10.13 -2.32
CA TRP A 54 9.53 10.35 -2.10
C TRP A 54 10.29 10.63 -3.39
N GLY A 55 9.90 10.03 -4.51
CA GLY A 55 10.47 10.34 -5.82
C GLY A 55 10.36 11.82 -6.20
N VAL A 56 9.36 12.53 -5.66
CA VAL A 56 9.15 13.97 -5.88
C VAL A 56 9.81 14.82 -4.79
N LEU A 57 9.69 14.42 -3.52
CA LEU A 57 10.07 15.26 -2.38
C LEU A 57 11.47 15.01 -1.81
N ALA A 58 11.88 13.76 -1.74
CA ALA A 58 13.11 13.34 -1.04
C ALA A 58 13.56 11.94 -1.53
N PRO A 59 14.13 11.83 -2.75
CA PRO A 59 14.41 10.53 -3.40
C PRO A 59 15.34 9.61 -2.59
N GLU A 60 16.18 10.18 -1.72
CA GLU A 60 17.05 9.43 -0.81
C GLU A 60 16.27 8.53 0.16
N LEU A 61 15.05 8.92 0.56
CA LEU A 61 14.22 8.14 1.48
C LEU A 61 13.72 6.85 0.86
N MET A 62 13.61 6.76 -0.47
CA MET A 62 13.23 5.53 -1.18
C MET A 62 14.19 4.36 -0.91
N ARG A 63 15.43 4.65 -0.49
CA ARG A 63 16.43 3.62 -0.15
C ARG A 63 16.32 3.15 1.29
N CYS A 64 15.57 3.86 2.13
CA CYS A 64 15.36 3.49 3.52
C CYS A 64 14.35 2.33 3.64
N PRO A 65 14.47 1.48 4.68
CA PRO A 65 13.44 0.50 4.98
C PRO A 65 12.06 1.17 5.15
N MET A 66 10.99 0.51 4.72
CA MET A 66 9.64 1.09 4.72
C MET A 66 9.22 1.69 6.07
N ARG A 67 9.58 1.04 7.19
CA ARG A 67 9.30 1.58 8.53
C ARG A 67 9.96 2.94 8.79
N ALA A 68 11.18 3.17 8.30
CA ALA A 68 11.86 4.45 8.42
C ALA A 68 11.21 5.53 7.53
N GLN A 69 10.78 5.15 6.32
CA GLN A 69 10.00 6.03 5.45
C GLN A 69 8.69 6.49 6.12
N LEU A 70 7.98 5.58 6.77
CA LEU A 70 6.73 5.88 7.48
C LEU A 70 6.94 6.84 8.67
N LEU A 71 8.08 6.76 9.35
CA LEU A 71 8.45 7.71 10.41
C LEU A 71 8.70 9.11 9.83
N ALA A 72 9.43 9.20 8.72
CA ALA A 72 9.70 10.45 8.04
C ALA A 72 8.42 11.10 7.49
N LEU A 73 7.45 10.29 7.04
CA LEU A 73 6.19 10.74 6.45
C LEU A 73 5.42 11.73 7.33
N ARG A 74 5.55 11.63 8.65
CA ARG A 74 4.91 12.55 9.60
C ARG A 74 5.27 14.02 9.35
N ALA A 75 6.51 14.28 8.95
CA ALA A 75 6.99 15.64 8.72
C ALA A 75 6.49 16.24 7.39
N TYR A 76 6.06 15.40 6.45
CA TYR A 76 5.63 15.82 5.11
C TYR A 76 4.12 15.78 4.93
N ALA A 77 3.46 14.71 5.38
CA ALA A 77 2.01 14.51 5.21
C ALA A 77 1.20 14.85 6.48
N GLY A 78 1.87 15.31 7.54
CA GLY A 78 1.27 15.58 8.82
C GLY A 78 0.97 14.32 9.65
N PRO A 79 0.61 14.51 10.94
CA PRO A 79 0.45 13.40 11.89
C PRO A 79 -0.78 12.51 11.61
N GLY A 80 -1.85 13.05 11.03
CA GLY A 80 -3.06 12.31 10.69
C GLY A 80 -2.79 11.28 9.59
N THR A 81 -2.47 11.77 8.39
CA THR A 81 -2.16 10.93 7.23
C THR A 81 -1.04 9.94 7.51
N SER A 82 0.06 10.38 8.14
CA SER A 82 1.17 9.47 8.49
C SER A 82 0.74 8.35 9.45
N GLY A 83 -0.09 8.67 10.46
CA GLY A 83 -0.63 7.69 11.38
C GLY A 83 -1.53 6.66 10.67
N GLU A 84 -2.40 7.11 9.78
CA GLU A 84 -3.31 6.25 9.02
C GLU A 84 -2.56 5.34 8.04
N VAL A 85 -1.57 5.86 7.31
CA VAL A 85 -0.69 5.07 6.44
C VAL A 85 0.06 4.02 7.26
N GLY A 86 0.65 4.40 8.40
CA GLY A 86 1.36 3.47 9.27
C GLY A 86 0.46 2.36 9.82
N ALA A 87 -0.76 2.72 10.25
CA ALA A 87 -1.73 1.76 10.77
C ALA A 87 -2.19 0.78 9.69
N LEU A 88 -2.52 1.28 8.48
CA LEU A 88 -2.93 0.44 7.36
C LEU A 88 -1.80 -0.47 6.89
N TRP A 89 -0.58 0.06 6.76
CA TRP A 89 0.59 -0.72 6.39
C TRP A 89 0.84 -1.88 7.37
N ALA A 90 0.73 -1.62 8.68
CA ALA A 90 0.89 -2.65 9.70
C ALA A 90 -0.22 -3.71 9.64
N ALA A 91 -1.47 -3.30 9.43
CA ALA A 91 -2.61 -4.22 9.28
C ALA A 91 -2.46 -5.13 8.05
N LEU A 92 -2.16 -4.54 6.89
CA LEU A 92 -1.96 -5.29 5.64
C LEU A 92 -0.74 -6.21 5.71
N SER A 93 0.36 -5.77 6.35
CA SER A 93 1.55 -6.60 6.55
C SER A 93 1.22 -7.85 7.36
N ARG A 94 0.52 -7.70 8.50
CA ARG A 94 0.08 -8.85 9.31
C ARG A 94 -0.83 -9.78 8.52
N ALA A 95 -1.85 -9.22 7.87
CA ALA A 95 -2.83 -9.98 7.11
C ALA A 95 -2.22 -10.73 5.90
N ALA A 96 -1.13 -10.23 5.33
CA ALA A 96 -0.43 -10.89 4.23
C ALA A 96 0.50 -12.03 4.69
N HIS A 97 0.88 -12.09 5.97
CA HIS A 97 1.69 -13.18 6.50
C HIS A 97 0.82 -14.41 6.81
N HIS A 98 1.29 -15.59 6.42
CA HIS A 98 0.71 -16.86 6.87
C HIS A 98 1.17 -17.12 8.30
N LEU A 99 0.31 -16.81 9.27
CA LEU A 99 0.34 -17.45 10.57
C LEU A 99 -0.75 -18.54 10.54
N ASP A 100 -0.35 -19.80 10.69
CA ASP A 100 -1.21 -20.99 10.50
C ASP A 100 -2.47 -21.02 11.38
N TYR A 101 -2.54 -20.14 12.38
CA TYR A 101 -3.64 -20.05 13.34
C TYR A 101 -4.46 -18.76 13.21
N GLU A 102 -4.09 -17.82 12.32
CA GLU A 102 -4.81 -16.56 12.15
C GLU A 102 -5.86 -16.69 11.04
N MET A 103 -7.11 -16.40 11.40
CA MET A 103 -8.22 -16.40 10.45
C MET A 103 -7.91 -15.45 9.30
N ALA A 104 -8.15 -15.90 8.07
CA ALA A 104 -7.99 -15.04 6.91
C ALA A 104 -8.90 -13.80 7.03
N PRO A 105 -8.47 -12.62 6.56
CA PRO A 105 -9.32 -11.44 6.61
C PRO A 105 -10.60 -11.66 5.81
N GLY A 106 -11.72 -11.25 6.40
CA GLY A 106 -13.03 -11.38 5.78
C GLY A 106 -13.25 -10.36 4.66
N ILE A 107 -14.23 -10.62 3.79
CA ILE A 107 -14.54 -9.73 2.65
C ILE A 107 -14.83 -8.28 3.08
N THR A 108 -15.46 -8.08 4.24
CA THR A 108 -15.75 -6.76 4.81
C THR A 108 -14.48 -6.00 5.15
N ASP A 109 -13.49 -6.66 5.78
CA ASP A 109 -12.20 -6.05 6.10
C ASP A 109 -11.41 -5.71 4.84
N LEU A 110 -11.43 -6.60 3.85
CA LEU A 110 -10.75 -6.38 2.57
C LEU A 110 -11.33 -5.18 1.82
N ARG A 111 -12.67 -5.02 1.77
CA ARG A 111 -13.31 -3.85 1.17
C ARG A 111 -12.93 -2.57 1.92
N ARG A 112 -12.98 -2.60 3.24
CA ARG A 112 -12.58 -1.46 4.08
C ARG A 112 -11.12 -1.07 3.84
N TRP A 113 -10.20 -2.02 3.82
CA TRP A 113 -8.78 -1.73 3.55
C TRP A 113 -8.56 -1.22 2.13
N ARG A 114 -9.27 -1.76 1.13
CA ARG A 114 -9.22 -1.25 -0.24
C ARG A 114 -9.63 0.21 -0.29
N ASP A 115 -10.75 0.57 0.32
CA ASP A 115 -11.23 1.97 0.31
C ASP A 115 -10.26 2.87 1.05
N GLN A 116 -9.74 2.43 2.20
CA GLN A 116 -8.72 3.16 2.94
C GLN A 116 -7.42 3.33 2.13
N THR A 117 -7.00 2.33 1.34
CA THR A 117 -5.85 2.46 0.43
C THR A 117 -6.13 3.52 -0.64
N VAL A 118 -7.31 3.53 -1.26
CA VAL A 118 -7.67 4.53 -2.28
C VAL A 118 -7.62 5.94 -1.70
N GLU A 119 -8.20 6.16 -0.53
CA GLU A 119 -8.21 7.47 0.13
C GLU A 119 -6.80 7.93 0.49
N LEU A 120 -5.97 7.04 1.05
CA LEU A 120 -4.60 7.40 1.43
C LEU A 120 -3.68 7.62 0.23
N VAL A 121 -3.84 6.86 -0.86
CA VAL A 121 -3.12 7.12 -2.11
C VAL A 121 -3.44 8.53 -2.61
N ARG A 122 -4.72 8.91 -2.65
CA ARG A 122 -5.13 10.27 -3.02
C ARG A 122 -4.56 11.32 -2.07
N ALA A 123 -4.60 11.06 -0.76
CA ALA A 123 -4.05 12.00 0.22
C ALA A 123 -2.55 12.23 0.01
N LEU A 124 -1.79 11.17 -0.30
CA LEU A 124 -0.36 11.26 -0.58
C LEU A 124 -0.06 12.01 -1.89
N GLU A 125 -0.86 11.83 -2.93
CA GLU A 125 -0.77 12.60 -4.19
C GLU A 125 -0.97 14.11 -3.99
N HIS A 126 -1.72 14.52 -2.96
CA HIS A 126 -2.06 15.91 -2.67
C HIS A 126 -1.23 16.52 -1.53
N VAL A 127 -0.20 15.82 -1.02
CA VAL A 127 0.70 16.38 0.00
C VAL A 127 1.29 17.69 -0.55
N PRO A 128 1.02 18.85 0.09
CA PRO A 128 1.48 20.12 -0.44
C PRO A 128 3.01 20.18 -0.45
N LEU A 129 3.60 20.52 -1.61
CA LEU A 129 5.05 20.73 -1.77
C LEU A 129 5.61 21.85 -0.88
N ALA A 130 4.76 22.59 -0.17
CA ALA A 130 5.05 23.84 0.52
C ALA A 130 5.44 23.71 2.00
N GLN A 131 5.47 22.52 2.61
CA GLN A 131 5.94 22.34 4.00
C GLN A 131 7.47 22.17 4.13
N GLN A 132 8.26 22.65 3.16
CA GLN A 132 9.73 22.60 3.19
C GLN A 132 10.40 23.67 4.08
N ASN A 133 9.76 24.09 5.17
CA ASN A 133 10.42 24.93 6.17
C ASN A 133 10.95 24.05 7.30
N PHE A 134 12.04 23.33 7.03
CA PHE A 134 12.97 22.96 8.09
C PHE A 134 13.86 24.16 8.34
N GLY A 135 13.57 24.89 9.42
CA GLY A 135 14.50 25.85 10.02
C GLY A 135 15.62 25.15 10.78
#